data_AF-A0A972MLP7-F1
#
_entry.id   AF-A0A972MLP7-F1
#
_cell.length_a   1.000
_cell.length_b   1.000
_cell.length_c   1.000
_cell.angle_alpha   90.00
_cell.angle_beta   90.00
_cell.angle_gamma   90.00
#
_symmetry.space_group_name_H-M   'P 1'
#
loop_
_entity.id
_entity.type
_entity.pdbx_description
1 polymer ?
#
loop_
_entity_poly.entity_id
_entity_poly.type
_entity_poly.pdbx_seq_one_letter_code
_entity_poly.pdbx_strand_id
1 'polypeptide(L)'
;MEVLKSWDLKLDLVKTKSGAILYKITLGPKHFFLEQNYLKDSKYGIAYRKIKEKYPEFYMFWEIKDNQYTGRLLAGAILEKKDIDEFIIGILKSEEFKKHEDIREEIEGV
;
A
#
# COMPACT_ATOMS: atom_id res chain seq x y z
N MET A 1 16.66 -16.24 -11.23
CA MET A 1 15.23 -15.84 -11.21
C MET A 1 14.74 -15.69 -12.65
N GLU A 2 13.51 -16.13 -12.99
CA GLU A 2 12.88 -15.83 -14.29
C GLU A 2 11.89 -14.68 -14.11
N VAL A 3 12.07 -13.60 -14.87
CA VAL A 3 11.15 -12.45 -14.83
C VAL A 3 9.96 -12.73 -15.74
N LEU A 4 8.86 -13.21 -15.16
CA LEU A 4 7.62 -13.48 -15.91
C LEU A 4 6.95 -12.21 -16.44
N LYS A 5 7.14 -11.07 -15.76
CA LYS A 5 6.60 -9.77 -16.15
C LYS A 5 7.32 -8.65 -15.40
N SER A 6 7.73 -7.61 -16.14
CA SER A 6 8.26 -6.38 -15.56
C SER A 6 7.23 -5.26 -15.67
N TRP A 7 7.09 -4.46 -14.61
CA TRP A 7 6.29 -3.24 -14.62
C TRP A 7 7.18 -2.05 -14.31
N ASP A 8 7.07 -1.01 -15.14
CA ASP A 8 7.61 0.30 -14.82
C ASP A 8 6.54 1.07 -14.03
N LEU A 9 6.71 1.14 -12.71
CA LEU A 9 5.74 1.78 -11.83
C LEU A 9 6.00 3.28 -11.74
N LYS A 10 4.98 4.07 -12.08
CA LYS A 10 5.02 5.52 -11.88
C LYS A 10 4.07 5.94 -10.77
N LEU A 11 4.62 6.58 -9.74
CA LEU A 11 3.86 7.23 -8.67
C LEU A 11 3.68 8.72 -9.01
N ASP A 12 2.44 9.14 -9.17
CA ASP A 12 2.06 10.53 -9.42
C ASP A 12 1.28 11.08 -8.22
N LEU A 13 1.49 12.36 -7.89
CA LEU A 13 0.59 13.11 -7.00
C LEU A 13 -0.45 13.83 -7.87
N VAL A 14 -1.72 13.48 -7.71
CA VAL A 14 -2.80 13.97 -8.58
C VAL A 14 -3.81 14.79 -7.79
N LYS A 15 -4.41 15.78 -8.46
CA LYS A 15 -5.55 16.56 -7.93
C LYS A 15 -6.83 16.09 -8.59
N THR A 16 -7.80 15.63 -7.80
CA THR A 16 -9.13 15.24 -8.31
C THR A 16 -9.94 16.47 -8.69
N LYS A 17 -11.04 16.26 -9.43
CA LYS A 17 -12.02 17.33 -9.72
C LYS A 17 -12.62 17.96 -8.46
N SER A 18 -12.70 17.21 -7.36
CA SER A 18 -13.16 17.70 -6.06
C SER A 18 -12.07 18.43 -5.27
N GLY A 19 -10.87 18.61 -5.84
CA GLY A 19 -9.74 19.28 -5.20
C GLY A 19 -8.90 18.41 -4.27
N ALA A 20 -9.23 17.12 -4.11
CA ALA A 20 -8.46 16.23 -3.26
C ALA A 20 -7.10 15.91 -3.89
N ILE A 21 -6.05 15.94 -3.08
CA ILE A 21 -4.70 15.56 -3.49
C ILE A 21 -4.49 14.11 -3.08
N LEU A 22 -4.19 13.24 -4.04
CA LEU A 22 -4.11 11.79 -3.86
C LEU A 22 -2.89 11.24 -4.59
N TYR A 23 -2.31 10.18 -4.06
CA TYR A 23 -1.31 9.41 -4.80
C TYR A 23 -1.97 8.48 -5.84
N LYS A 24 -1.32 8.31 -6.99
CA LYS A 24 -1.75 7.42 -8.07
C LYS A 24 -0.57 6.59 -8.57
N ILE A 25 -0.71 5.27 -8.58
CA ILE A 25 0.29 4.36 -9.15
C ILE A 25 -0.22 3.87 -10.50
N THR A 26 0.45 4.25 -11.59
CA THR A 26 0.04 3.87 -12.94
C THR A 26 0.72 2.57 -13.37
N LEU A 27 -0.08 1.57 -13.77
CA LEU A 27 0.40 0.29 -14.30
C LEU A 27 0.33 0.21 -15.82
N GLY A 28 -0.52 1.04 -16.44
CA GLY A 28 -0.67 1.10 -17.89
C GLY A 28 -1.86 1.97 -18.31
N PRO A 29 -2.17 2.02 -19.62
CA PRO A 29 -3.32 2.74 -20.13
C PRO A 29 -4.61 2.21 -19.49
N LYS A 30 -5.34 3.10 -18.79
CA LYS A 30 -6.58 2.78 -18.05
C LYS A 30 -6.43 1.75 -16.92
N HIS A 31 -5.22 1.42 -16.47
CA HIS A 31 -4.98 0.55 -15.32
C HIS A 31 -4.08 1.25 -14.31
N PHE A 32 -4.63 1.60 -13.16
CA PHE A 32 -3.90 2.30 -12.11
C PHE A 32 -4.52 2.02 -10.74
N PHE A 33 -3.74 2.29 -9.71
CA PHE A 33 -4.19 2.35 -8.33
C PHE A 33 -4.34 3.82 -7.92
N LEU A 34 -5.44 4.16 -7.26
CA LEU A 34 -5.69 5.51 -6.75
C LEU A 34 -5.89 5.48 -5.24
N GLU A 35 -5.21 6.37 -4.54
CA GLU A 35 -5.32 6.47 -3.09
C GLU A 35 -6.77 6.74 -2.65
N GLN A 36 -7.19 6.08 -1.57
CA GLN A 36 -8.44 6.39 -0.90
C GLN A 36 -8.42 7.84 -0.42
N ASN A 37 -9.46 8.59 -0.75
CA ASN A 37 -9.62 9.93 -0.20
C ASN A 37 -10.11 9.85 1.26
N TYR A 38 -9.25 10.18 2.23
CA TYR A 38 -9.60 10.23 3.66
C TYR A 38 -10.48 11.44 4.03
N LEU A 39 -10.51 12.49 3.21
CA LEU A 39 -11.37 13.66 3.40
C LEU A 39 -12.80 13.40 2.93
N LYS A 40 -13.03 12.35 2.12
CA LYS A 40 -14.36 12.00 1.63
C LYS A 40 -15.22 11.48 2.77
N ASP A 41 -16.37 12.10 2.97
CA ASP A 41 -17.37 11.65 3.95
C ASP A 41 -18.11 10.40 3.45
N SER A 42 -17.47 9.25 3.64
CA SER A 42 -17.94 7.94 3.22
C SER A 42 -17.40 6.87 4.16
N LYS A 43 -18.02 5.69 4.22
CA LYS A 43 -17.56 4.58 5.08
C LYS A 43 -16.05 4.33 4.98
N TYR A 44 -15.52 4.23 3.76
CA TYR A 44 -14.10 4.00 3.53
C TYR A 44 -13.22 5.24 3.75
N GLY A 45 -13.73 6.44 3.48
CA GLY A 45 -12.99 7.67 3.77
C GLY A 45 -12.82 7.91 5.28
N ILE A 46 -13.87 7.67 6.07
CA ILE A 46 -13.82 7.76 7.54
C ILE A 46 -12.88 6.70 8.11
N ALA A 47 -12.98 5.44 7.65
CA ALA A 47 -12.11 4.37 8.10
C ALA A 47 -10.64 4.69 7.78
N TYR A 48 -10.36 5.12 6.55
CA TYR A 48 -9.00 5.47 6.14
C TYR A 48 -8.45 6.68 6.92
N ARG A 49 -9.29 7.68 7.23
CA ARG A 49 -8.89 8.81 8.09
C ARG A 49 -8.41 8.34 9.46
N LYS A 50 -9.17 7.46 10.12
CA LYS A 50 -8.78 6.90 11.43
C LYS A 50 -7.48 6.09 11.35
N ILE A 51 -7.26 5.39 10.25
CA ILE A 51 -5.99 4.67 10.02
C ILE A 51 -4.85 5.67 9.89
N LYS A 52 -5.00 6.72 9.08
CA LYS A 52 -3.98 7.77 8.89
C LYS A 52 -3.67 8.56 10.16
N GLU A 53 -4.65 8.75 11.05
CA GLU A 53 -4.43 9.37 12.37
C GLU A 53 -3.49 8.55 13.25
N LYS A 54 -3.54 7.22 13.12
CA LYS A 54 -2.69 6.29 13.89
C LYS A 54 -1.39 5.94 13.17
N TYR A 55 -1.43 5.85 11.86
CA TYR A 55 -0.34 5.45 10.97
C TYR A 55 -0.29 6.42 9.77
N PRO A 56 0.28 7.63 9.93
CA PRO A 56 0.35 8.65 8.88
C PRO A 56 1.03 8.18 7.59
N GLU A 57 1.88 7.18 7.69
CA GLU A 57 2.63 6.57 6.60
C GLU A 57 1.89 5.42 5.90
N PHE A 58 0.72 5.01 6.40
CA PHE A 58 -0.10 3.98 5.76
C PHE A 58 -0.83 4.55 4.55
N TYR A 59 -0.83 3.81 3.45
CA TYR A 59 -1.50 4.14 2.21
C TYR A 59 -2.42 3.02 1.76
N MET A 60 -3.60 3.39 1.28
CA MET A 60 -4.58 2.46 0.74
C MET A 60 -4.98 2.92 -0.65
N PHE A 61 -4.79 2.06 -1.64
CA PHE A 61 -5.09 2.34 -3.02
C PHE A 61 -6.09 1.35 -3.60
N TRP A 62 -7.08 1.86 -4.31
CA TRP A 62 -8.03 1.05 -5.04
C TRP A 62 -7.58 0.85 -6.48
N GLU A 63 -7.61 -0.40 -6.95
CA GLU A 63 -7.37 -0.70 -8.35
C GLU A 63 -8.55 -0.21 -9.20
N ILE A 64 -8.21 0.57 -10.22
CA ILE A 64 -9.12 1.02 -11.26
C ILE A 64 -8.59 0.48 -12.59
N LYS A 65 -9.45 -0.28 -13.28
CA LYS A 65 -9.18 -0.81 -14.61
C LYS A 65 -10.35 -0.47 -15.52
N ASP A 66 -10.05 0.06 -16.70
CA ASP A 66 -11.06 0.47 -17.68
C ASP A 66 -12.13 1.42 -17.09
N ASN A 67 -11.67 2.35 -16.25
CA ASN A 67 -12.49 3.33 -15.51
C ASN A 67 -13.47 2.73 -14.49
N GLN A 68 -13.29 1.46 -14.09
CA GLN A 68 -14.09 0.81 -13.06
C GLN A 68 -13.23 0.33 -11.91
N TYR A 69 -13.79 0.40 -10.70
CA TYR A 69 -13.17 -0.23 -9.53
C TYR A 69 -13.24 -1.74 -9.68
N THR A 70 -12.11 -2.42 -9.55
CA THR A 70 -12.07 -3.90 -9.64
C THR A 70 -12.38 -4.57 -8.31
N GLY A 71 -12.37 -3.80 -7.21
CA GLY A 71 -12.46 -4.29 -5.84
C GLY A 71 -11.12 -4.74 -5.26
N ARG A 72 -10.03 -4.75 -6.04
CA ARG A 72 -8.69 -5.03 -5.51
C ARG A 72 -8.13 -3.82 -4.78
N LEU A 73 -7.43 -4.11 -3.70
CA LEU A 73 -6.80 -3.12 -2.83
C LEU A 73 -5.29 -3.38 -2.81
N LEU A 74 -4.52 -2.32 -3.02
CA LEU A 74 -3.10 -2.28 -2.66
C LEU A 74 -2.99 -1.45 -1.39
N ALA A 75 -2.47 -2.02 -0.32
CA ALA A 75 -2.20 -1.29 0.91
C ALA A 75 -0.74 -1.47 1.29
N GLY A 76 -0.12 -0.42 1.83
CA GLY A 76 1.27 -0.45 2.23
C GLY A 76 1.62 0.77 3.06
N ALA A 77 2.77 0.74 3.73
CA ALA A 77 3.26 1.86 4.52
C ALA A 77 4.71 2.15 4.14
N ILE A 78 5.10 3.43 4.19
CA ILE A 78 6.51 3.83 4.05
C ILE A 78 7.05 3.99 5.46
N LEU A 79 7.72 2.96 5.96
CA LEU A 79 8.22 2.89 7.33
C LEU A 79 9.74 3.08 7.36
N GLU A 80 10.26 3.70 8.41
CA GLU A 80 11.69 3.62 8.69
C GLU A 80 12.02 2.22 9.22
N LYS A 81 13.29 1.82 9.09
CA LYS A 81 13.75 0.50 9.56
C LYS A 81 13.35 0.22 11.01
N LYS A 82 13.44 1.25 11.87
CA LYS A 82 13.08 1.14 13.29
C LYS A 82 11.59 0.79 13.48
N ASP A 83 10.71 1.39 12.69
CA ASP A 83 9.27 1.16 12.78
C ASP A 83 8.90 -0.26 12.29
N ILE A 84 9.64 -0.76 11.29
CA ILE A 84 9.55 -2.16 10.85
C ILE A 84 9.96 -3.10 11.98
N ASP A 85 11.10 -2.84 12.63
CA ASP A 85 11.57 -3.66 13.74
C ASP A 85 10.55 -3.69 14.89
N GLU A 86 9.96 -2.54 15.25
CA GLU A 86 8.90 -2.46 16.28
C GLU A 86 7.62 -3.22 15.88
N PHE A 87 7.20 -3.11 14.61
CA PHE A 87 6.06 -3.85 14.06
C PHE A 87 6.30 -5.37 14.08
N ILE A 88 7.46 -5.82 13.61
CA ILE A 88 7.85 -7.23 13.60
C ILE A 88 7.99 -7.75 15.03
N ILE A 89 8.60 -7.01 15.96
CA ILE A 89 8.67 -7.38 17.39
C ILE A 89 7.28 -7.53 18.01
N GLY A 90 6.32 -6.69 17.61
CA GLY A 90 4.92 -6.82 18.01
C GLY A 90 4.28 -8.14 17.56
N ILE A 91 4.60 -8.61 16.36
CA ILE A 91 4.11 -9.87 15.78
C ILE A 91 4.88 -11.09 16.32
N LEU A 92 6.21 -10.99 16.46
CA LEU A 92 7.14 -11.98 17.02
C LEU A 92 6.76 -12.41 18.45
N LYS A 93 6.10 -11.52 19.21
CA LYS A 93 5.60 -11.82 20.55
C LYS A 93 4.35 -12.71 20.56
N SER A 94 3.74 -12.98 19.41
CA SER A 94 2.65 -13.97 19.31
C SER A 94 3.21 -15.40 19.40
N GLU A 95 2.56 -16.26 20.18
CA GLU A 95 2.94 -17.67 20.34
C GLU A 95 2.88 -18.48 19.02
N GLU A 96 2.20 -17.95 18.02
CA GLU A 96 2.12 -18.51 16.67
C GLU A 96 3.39 -18.24 15.87
N PHE A 97 3.91 -17.01 15.91
CA PHE A 97 5.12 -16.64 15.17
C PHE A 97 6.37 -17.38 15.64
N LYS A 98 6.49 -17.67 16.95
CA LYS A 98 7.61 -18.44 17.53
C LYS A 98 7.79 -19.84 16.93
N LYS A 99 6.81 -20.36 16.19
CA LYS A 99 6.86 -21.68 15.55
C LYS A 99 7.44 -21.65 14.14
N HIS A 100 7.71 -20.46 13.59
CA HIS A 100 8.26 -20.29 12.25
C HIS A 100 9.75 -19.93 12.34
N GLU A 101 10.60 -20.65 11.60
CA GLU A 101 12.03 -20.35 11.52
C GLU A 101 12.28 -19.13 10.63
N ASP A 102 13.28 -18.33 11.01
CA ASP A 102 13.73 -17.17 10.23
C ASP A 102 14.54 -17.65 9.03
N ILE A 103 13.87 -17.82 7.89
CA ILE A 103 14.51 -18.20 6.62
C ILE A 103 14.98 -16.90 5.95
N ARG A 104 16.28 -16.61 6.07
CA ARG A 104 16.92 -15.55 5.29
C ARG A 104 17.16 -16.05 3.87
N GLU A 105 16.31 -15.65 2.93
CA GLU A 105 16.63 -15.77 1.51
C GLU A 105 17.67 -14.70 1.15
N GLU A 106 18.88 -15.12 0.80
CA GLU A 106 19.88 -14.23 0.22
C GLU A 106 19.37 -13.77 -1.15
N ILE A 107 19.13 -12.47 -1.29
CA ILE A 107 18.87 -11.87 -2.61
C ILE A 107 20.20 -11.88 -3.36
N GLU A 108 20.39 -12.86 -4.26
CA GLU A 108 21.51 -12.84 -5.20
C GLU A 108 21.44 -11.56 -6.05
N GLY A 109 22.60 -10.90 -6.16
CA GLY A 109 22.75 -9.50 -6.56
C GLY A 109 22.18 -9.10 -7.92
N VAL A 110 21.90 -7.79 -7.99
CA VAL A 110 21.48 -6.98 -9.16
C VAL A 110 22.46 -7.10 -10.32
#